data_AF-A0A9D4V752-F1
#
_entry.id   AF-A0A9D4V752-F1
#
_cell.length_a   1.000
_cell.length_b   1.000
_cell.length_c   1.000
_cell.angle_alpha   90.00
_cell.angle_beta   90.00
_cell.angle_gamma   90.00
#
_symmetry.space_group_name_H-M   'P 1'
#
loop_
_entity.id
_entity.type
_entity.pdbx_description
1 polymer ?
#
loop_
_entity_poly.entity_id
_entity_poly.type
_entity_poly.pdbx_seq_one_letter_code
_entity_poly.pdbx_strand_id
1 'polypeptide(L)'
;MPVSKAQALQRSGRAGRERPGKCFRLYTEDTFYKLEDASIPEIKRCNLASVVLQLKALGIDDILGFDFMDKPSSTAIRKSLEHLYILGALTDEGKLSDPLGFQMSRFPVEPLYAKAVIISCEYKCSAEMLGLVAMLSVESIFYQPRGKLEEAKAAKQRFLCADGDHITLVNVLHAYVSEVEKTGNGHVPGKGNSRWCKENFINGRSLRRALYIYRQIERYLPGMGLSTVSCVEEWMQFRRCLTAAFFLNTARRQPDGSYRAMSSGQTVFVHPSSVLFGKKPDCLIYNELVCTTRHYIRNVTRIDSAWLPELASQYFVTKLAA
;
A
#
# COMPACT_ATOMS: atom_id res chain seq x y z
N MET A 1 -19.94 -3.57 -6.53
CA MET A 1 -20.04 -4.45 -7.70
C MET A 1 -21.12 -5.49 -7.45
N PRO A 2 -22.01 -5.76 -8.42
CA PRO A 2 -22.94 -6.87 -8.33
C PRO A 2 -22.19 -8.22 -8.24
N VAL A 3 -22.83 -9.24 -7.66
CA VAL A 3 -22.28 -10.61 -7.61
C VAL A 3 -22.56 -11.34 -8.92
N SER A 4 -21.77 -12.35 -9.25
CA SER A 4 -22.09 -13.26 -10.37
C SER A 4 -23.20 -14.25 -9.99
N LYS A 5 -23.82 -14.90 -10.99
CA LYS A 5 -24.79 -15.98 -10.77
C LYS A 5 -24.15 -17.13 -10.00
N ALA A 6 -22.92 -17.53 -10.35
CA ALA A 6 -22.18 -18.56 -9.62
C ALA A 6 -22.02 -18.21 -8.12
N GLN A 7 -21.68 -16.96 -7.80
CA GLN A 7 -21.58 -16.50 -6.41
C GLN A 7 -22.94 -16.47 -5.71
N ALA A 8 -23.99 -16.02 -6.39
CA ALA A 8 -25.35 -16.00 -5.85
C ALA A 8 -25.87 -17.43 -5.58
N LEU A 9 -25.59 -18.38 -6.48
CA LEU A 9 -25.91 -19.79 -6.32
C LEU A 9 -25.14 -20.43 -5.17
N GLN A 10 -23.84 -20.11 -5.04
CA GLN A 10 -23.02 -20.55 -3.90
C GLN A 10 -23.59 -20.06 -2.57
N ARG A 11 -24.09 -18.82 -2.51
CA ARG A 11 -24.76 -18.27 -1.32
C ARG A 11 -26.06 -18.99 -1.01
N SER A 12 -26.90 -19.28 -1.99
CA SER A 12 -28.12 -20.07 -1.77
C SER A 12 -27.82 -21.50 -1.35
N GLY A 13 -26.78 -22.13 -1.89
CA GLY A 13 -26.37 -23.49 -1.53
C GLY A 13 -25.93 -23.62 -0.06
N ARG A 14 -25.44 -22.54 0.56
CA ARG A 14 -25.09 -22.55 2.00
C ARG A 14 -26.31 -22.78 2.89
N ALA A 15 -27.50 -22.39 2.47
CA ALA A 15 -28.73 -22.56 3.25
C ALA A 15 -29.20 -24.04 3.32
N GLY A 16 -28.77 -24.88 2.36
CA GLY A 16 -29.20 -26.27 2.23
C GLY A 16 -28.19 -27.32 2.71
N ARG A 17 -27.16 -26.94 3.50
CA ARG A 17 -26.06 -27.85 3.86
C ARG A 17 -26.43 -28.96 4.84
N GLU A 18 -27.34 -28.67 5.77
CA GLU A 18 -27.76 -29.63 6.81
C GLU A 18 -29.17 -30.17 6.57
N ARG A 19 -30.06 -29.32 6.04
CA ARG A 19 -31.47 -29.62 5.79
C ARG A 19 -32.03 -28.65 4.74
N PRO A 20 -33.22 -28.90 4.17
CA PRO A 20 -33.87 -27.94 3.28
C PRO A 20 -33.97 -26.56 3.93
N GLY A 21 -33.39 -25.56 3.26
CA GLY A 21 -33.33 -24.18 3.73
C GLY A 21 -33.90 -23.19 2.72
N LYS A 22 -34.09 -21.94 3.14
CA LYS A 22 -34.59 -20.86 2.30
C LYS A 22 -33.49 -19.80 2.12
N CYS A 23 -33.40 -19.22 0.92
CA CYS A 23 -32.49 -18.12 0.62
C CYS A 23 -33.32 -16.92 0.11
N PHE A 24 -33.27 -15.82 0.84
CA PHE A 24 -33.96 -14.58 0.46
C PHE A 24 -32.99 -13.68 -0.30
N ARG A 25 -33.24 -13.48 -1.60
CA ARG A 25 -32.46 -12.57 -2.45
C ARG A 25 -33.14 -11.20 -2.46
N LEU A 26 -32.41 -10.15 -2.10
CA LEU A 26 -32.94 -8.78 -2.05
C LEU A 26 -32.92 -8.08 -3.42
N TYR A 27 -33.24 -8.84 -4.48
CA TYR A 27 -33.31 -8.37 -5.86
C TYR A 27 -34.31 -9.24 -6.63
N THR A 28 -34.87 -8.70 -7.71
CA THR A 28 -35.87 -9.41 -8.52
C THR A 28 -35.26 -10.58 -9.29
N GLU A 29 -36.10 -11.53 -9.71
CA GLU A 29 -35.66 -12.66 -10.52
C GLU A 29 -35.11 -12.22 -11.88
N ASP A 30 -35.74 -11.23 -12.52
CA ASP A 30 -35.24 -10.62 -13.75
C ASP A 30 -33.81 -10.07 -13.57
N THR A 31 -33.53 -9.41 -12.42
CA THR A 31 -32.17 -8.94 -12.10
C THR A 31 -31.19 -10.10 -11.99
N PHE A 32 -31.59 -11.27 -11.47
CA PHE A 32 -30.73 -12.45 -11.39
C PHE A 32 -30.28 -12.94 -12.76
N TYR A 33 -31.19 -13.01 -13.74
CA TYR A 33 -30.87 -13.48 -15.08
C TYR A 33 -29.93 -12.52 -15.84
N LYS A 34 -29.96 -11.23 -15.48
CA LYS A 34 -29.06 -10.19 -16.01
C LYS A 34 -27.65 -10.21 -15.41
N LEU A 35 -27.38 -10.96 -14.34
CA LEU A 35 -26.05 -11.07 -13.75
C LEU A 35 -25.10 -11.86 -14.67
N GLU A 36 -23.80 -11.55 -14.60
CA GLU A 36 -22.76 -12.35 -15.24
C GLU A 36 -22.73 -13.77 -14.65
N ASP A 37 -22.46 -14.78 -15.48
CA ASP A 37 -22.50 -16.17 -15.04
C ASP A 37 -21.38 -16.48 -14.02
N ALA A 38 -20.16 -16.05 -14.31
CA ALA A 38 -18.98 -16.22 -13.48
C ALA A 38 -18.25 -14.88 -13.26
N SER A 39 -17.49 -14.79 -12.17
CA SER A 39 -16.66 -13.61 -11.91
C SER A 39 -15.39 -13.66 -12.75
N ILE A 40 -14.99 -12.52 -13.31
CA ILE A 40 -13.71 -12.38 -14.04
C ILE A 40 -12.52 -12.84 -13.16
N PRO A 41 -11.57 -13.62 -13.71
CA PRO A 41 -10.37 -14.07 -13.01
C PRO A 41 -9.53 -12.93 -12.41
N GLU A 42 -8.84 -13.20 -11.30
CA GLU A 42 -8.02 -12.20 -10.60
C GLU A 42 -6.85 -11.68 -11.44
N ILE A 43 -6.19 -12.56 -12.19
CA ILE A 43 -5.06 -12.20 -13.08
C ILE A 43 -5.45 -11.18 -14.16
N LYS A 44 -6.74 -11.10 -14.52
CA LYS A 44 -7.26 -10.11 -15.48
C LYS A 44 -7.67 -8.79 -14.83
N ARG A 45 -7.69 -8.71 -13.49
CA ARG A 45 -8.20 -7.56 -12.73
C ARG A 45 -7.15 -6.86 -11.86
N CYS A 46 -6.08 -7.56 -11.48
CA CYS A 46 -5.07 -7.06 -10.54
C CYS A 46 -3.80 -6.57 -11.25
N ASN A 47 -3.00 -5.75 -10.55
CA ASN A 47 -1.68 -5.36 -11.01
C ASN A 47 -0.76 -6.59 -11.05
N LEU A 48 -0.10 -6.82 -12.18
CA LEU A 48 0.74 -7.99 -12.40
C LEU A 48 2.20 -7.79 -11.99
N ALA A 49 2.59 -6.62 -11.47
CA ALA A 49 3.99 -6.31 -11.16
C ALA A 49 4.65 -7.37 -10.25
N SER A 50 3.97 -7.80 -9.18
CA SER A 50 4.48 -8.85 -8.29
C SER A 50 4.61 -10.20 -9.02
N VAL A 51 3.63 -10.58 -9.85
CA VAL A 51 3.65 -11.85 -10.59
C VAL A 51 4.78 -11.85 -11.63
N VAL A 52 4.91 -10.76 -12.39
CA VAL A 52 5.96 -10.56 -13.40
C VAL A 52 7.35 -10.62 -12.75
N LEU A 53 7.53 -9.99 -11.59
CA LEU A 53 8.80 -10.04 -10.85
C LEU A 53 9.15 -11.47 -10.43
N GLN A 54 8.17 -12.24 -9.94
CA GLN A 54 8.37 -13.64 -9.54
C GLN A 54 8.67 -14.55 -10.74
N LEU A 55 7.97 -14.38 -11.87
CA LEU A 55 8.25 -15.15 -13.09
C LEU A 55 9.68 -14.88 -13.60
N LYS A 56 10.13 -13.62 -13.57
CA LYS A 56 11.50 -13.27 -13.91
C LYS A 56 12.52 -13.85 -12.94
N ALA A 57 12.21 -13.91 -11.64
CA ALA A 57 13.05 -14.56 -10.64
C ALA A 57 13.18 -16.07 -10.83
N LEU A 58 12.16 -16.72 -11.42
CA LEU A 58 12.20 -18.12 -11.82
C LEU A 58 12.99 -18.37 -13.12
N GLY A 59 13.48 -17.32 -13.79
CA GLY A 59 14.21 -17.42 -15.06
C GLY A 59 13.31 -17.47 -16.30
N ILE A 60 12.04 -17.07 -16.19
CA ILE A 60 11.12 -17.01 -17.32
C ILE A 60 11.25 -15.65 -18.01
N ASP A 61 11.90 -15.65 -19.17
CA ASP A 61 12.14 -14.40 -19.91
C ASP A 61 10.97 -13.96 -20.79
N ASP A 62 10.35 -14.90 -21.49
CA ASP A 62 9.18 -14.63 -22.34
C ASP A 62 7.87 -14.74 -21.54
N ILE A 63 7.50 -13.63 -20.91
CA ILE A 63 6.25 -13.53 -20.14
C ILE A 63 5.04 -13.44 -21.07
N LEU A 64 5.21 -12.92 -22.29
CA LEU A 64 4.12 -12.79 -23.25
C LEU A 64 3.74 -14.15 -23.84
N GLY A 65 4.72 -15.04 -24.04
CA GLY A 65 4.52 -16.42 -24.47
C GLY A 65 4.20 -17.41 -23.36
N PHE A 66 4.30 -17.01 -22.08
CA PHE A 66 4.00 -17.89 -20.95
C PHE A 66 2.55 -18.41 -20.98
N ASP A 67 2.39 -19.71 -20.71
CA ASP A 67 1.12 -20.43 -20.78
C ASP A 67 0.28 -20.23 -19.51
N PHE A 68 -0.38 -19.07 -19.42
CA PHE A 68 -1.34 -18.79 -18.37
C PHE A 68 -2.68 -19.49 -18.66
N MET A 69 -3.25 -20.16 -17.64
CA MET A 69 -4.61 -20.71 -17.70
C MET A 69 -5.64 -19.67 -18.18
N ASP A 70 -5.54 -18.45 -17.65
CA ASP A 70 -6.31 -17.29 -18.06
C ASP A 70 -5.36 -16.15 -18.42
N LYS A 71 -4.98 -16.06 -19.70
CA LYS A 71 -4.01 -15.05 -20.14
C LYS A 71 -4.48 -13.63 -19.84
N PRO A 72 -3.69 -12.80 -19.12
CA PRO A 72 -3.98 -11.39 -18.95
C PRO A 72 -3.76 -10.62 -20.24
N SER A 73 -4.29 -9.39 -20.31
CA SER A 73 -4.06 -8.53 -21.47
C SER A 73 -2.58 -8.22 -21.67
N SER A 74 -2.11 -8.20 -22.92
CA SER A 74 -0.73 -7.83 -23.26
C SER A 74 -0.38 -6.42 -22.76
N THR A 75 -1.36 -5.52 -22.75
CA THR A 75 -1.23 -4.17 -22.17
C THR A 75 -0.95 -4.19 -20.68
N ALA A 76 -1.57 -5.10 -19.91
CA ALA A 76 -1.32 -5.22 -18.47
C ALA A 76 0.08 -5.76 -18.19
N ILE A 77 0.50 -6.80 -18.93
CA ILE A 77 1.86 -7.36 -18.83
C ILE A 77 2.90 -6.28 -19.15
N ARG A 78 2.73 -5.55 -20.26
CA ARG A 78 3.64 -4.47 -20.67
C ARG A 78 3.73 -3.37 -19.62
N LYS A 79 2.60 -2.89 -19.10
CA LYS A 79 2.58 -1.89 -18.01
C LYS A 79 3.29 -2.38 -16.76
N SER A 80 3.16 -3.66 -16.40
CA SER A 80 3.87 -4.24 -15.25
C SER A 80 5.38 -4.36 -15.49
N LEU A 81 5.81 -4.71 -16.70
CA LEU A 81 7.23 -4.68 -17.09
C LEU A 81 7.80 -3.26 -17.06
N GLU A 82 7.11 -2.29 -17.64
CA GLU A 82 7.49 -0.86 -17.60
C GLU A 82 7.59 -0.36 -16.16
N HIS A 83 6.62 -0.72 -15.31
CA HIS A 83 6.64 -0.34 -13.90
C HIS A 83 7.87 -0.92 -13.18
N LEU A 84 8.17 -2.21 -13.36
CA LEU A 84 9.35 -2.84 -12.75
C LEU A 84 10.66 -2.25 -13.26
N TYR A 85 10.73 -1.91 -14.56
CA TYR A 85 11.86 -1.22 -15.15
C TYR A 85 12.08 0.16 -14.53
N ILE A 86 11.02 0.98 -14.40
CA ILE A 86 11.10 2.31 -13.76
C ILE A 86 11.48 2.19 -12.28
N LEU A 87 11.04 1.12 -11.59
CA LEU A 87 11.48 0.84 -10.22
C LEU A 87 12.95 0.38 -10.14
N GLY A 88 13.61 0.07 -11.26
CA GLY A 88 14.98 -0.42 -11.31
C GLY A 88 15.10 -1.91 -10.99
N ALA A 89 13.99 -2.65 -10.94
CA ALA A 89 13.98 -4.09 -10.73
C ALA A 89 14.39 -4.89 -11.98
N LEU A 90 14.25 -4.27 -13.16
CA LEU A 90 14.64 -4.83 -14.45
C LEU A 90 15.71 -3.96 -15.12
N THR A 91 16.59 -4.59 -15.88
CA THR A 91 17.57 -3.95 -16.77
C THR A 91 16.94 -3.58 -18.12
N ASP A 92 17.68 -2.85 -18.97
CA ASP A 92 17.25 -2.51 -20.34
C ASP A 92 16.97 -3.75 -21.20
N GLU A 93 17.65 -4.87 -20.91
CA GLU A 93 17.42 -6.17 -21.55
C GLU A 93 16.18 -6.91 -21.01
N GLY A 94 15.50 -6.35 -20.01
CA GLY A 94 14.34 -6.97 -19.37
C GLY A 94 14.68 -8.13 -18.45
N LYS A 95 15.94 -8.26 -18.01
CA LYS A 95 16.39 -9.24 -17.00
C LYS A 95 16.29 -8.62 -15.60
N LEU A 96 16.31 -9.44 -14.56
CA LEU A 96 16.41 -8.93 -13.18
C LEU A 96 17.72 -8.17 -12.97
N SER A 97 17.64 -7.01 -12.34
CA SER A 97 18.82 -6.26 -11.92
C SER A 97 19.47 -6.90 -10.69
N ASP A 98 20.80 -6.83 -10.62
CA ASP A 98 21.61 -7.27 -9.49
C ASP A 98 22.24 -6.04 -8.81
N PRO A 99 22.07 -5.83 -7.49
CA PRO A 99 21.35 -6.66 -6.54
C PRO A 99 19.86 -6.34 -6.40
N LEU A 100 19.40 -5.18 -6.87
CA LEU A 100 18.09 -4.63 -6.49
C LEU A 100 16.91 -5.53 -6.90
N GLY A 101 16.83 -5.96 -8.15
CA GLY A 101 15.75 -6.82 -8.66
C GLY A 101 15.69 -8.17 -7.96
N PHE A 102 16.84 -8.79 -7.73
CA PHE A 102 16.93 -10.03 -6.95
C PHE A 102 16.48 -9.84 -5.50
N GLN A 103 16.96 -8.79 -4.82
CA GLN A 103 16.54 -8.47 -3.45
C GLN A 103 15.03 -8.21 -3.38
N MET A 104 14.47 -7.45 -4.32
CA MET A 104 13.03 -7.17 -4.39
C MET A 104 12.20 -8.45 -4.53
N SER A 105 12.65 -9.41 -5.34
CA SER A 105 11.94 -10.67 -5.57
C SER A 105 11.84 -11.57 -4.33
N ARG A 106 12.75 -11.41 -3.36
CA ARG A 106 12.77 -12.21 -2.12
C ARG A 106 11.73 -11.77 -1.09
N PHE A 107 11.22 -10.55 -1.20
CA PHE A 107 10.22 -10.05 -0.26
C PHE A 107 8.80 -10.49 -0.62
N PRO A 108 7.96 -10.88 0.35
CA PRO A 108 6.57 -11.24 0.14
C PRO A 108 5.64 -10.00 0.14
N VAL A 109 6.03 -8.91 -0.52
CA VAL A 109 5.26 -7.65 -0.62
C VAL A 109 5.27 -7.12 -2.06
N GLU A 110 4.48 -6.08 -2.34
CA GLU A 110 4.52 -5.43 -3.66
C GLU A 110 5.91 -4.86 -3.97
N PRO A 111 6.34 -4.86 -5.25
CA PRO A 111 7.65 -4.36 -5.67
C PRO A 111 7.95 -2.94 -5.17
N LEU A 112 6.96 -2.05 -5.14
CA LEU A 112 7.11 -0.69 -4.61
C LEU A 112 7.54 -0.69 -3.14
N TYR A 113 6.92 -1.53 -2.32
CA TYR A 113 7.24 -1.67 -0.90
C TYR A 113 8.58 -2.36 -0.68
N ALA A 114 8.91 -3.37 -1.49
CA ALA A 114 10.21 -4.02 -1.45
C ALA A 114 11.34 -3.01 -1.73
N LYS A 115 11.18 -2.19 -2.78
CA LYS A 115 12.11 -1.10 -3.11
C LYS A 115 12.23 -0.10 -1.96
N ALA A 116 11.10 0.30 -1.36
CA ALA A 116 11.10 1.24 -0.24
C ALA A 116 11.92 0.73 0.95
N VAL A 117 11.75 -0.55 1.32
CA VAL A 117 12.51 -1.17 2.40
C VAL A 117 13.99 -1.25 2.07
N ILE A 118 14.37 -1.64 0.85
CA ILE A 118 15.79 -1.73 0.44
C ILE A 118 16.46 -0.35 0.50
N ILE A 119 15.85 0.66 -0.13
CA ILE A 119 16.40 2.02 -0.15
C ILE A 119 16.47 2.63 1.26
N SER A 120 15.51 2.29 2.13
CA SER A 120 15.51 2.82 3.50
C SER A 120 16.73 2.46 4.34
N CYS A 121 17.43 1.37 4.00
CA CYS A 121 18.70 1.02 4.61
C CYS A 121 19.81 2.04 4.26
N GLU A 122 19.85 2.52 3.01
CA GLU A 122 20.80 3.56 2.57
C GLU A 122 20.52 4.90 3.25
N TYR A 123 19.24 5.22 3.46
CA TYR A 123 18.77 6.43 4.14
C TYR A 123 18.71 6.28 5.67
N LYS A 124 19.20 5.17 6.24
CA LYS A 124 19.25 4.91 7.68
C LYS A 124 17.89 5.06 8.41
N CYS A 125 16.78 4.79 7.72
CA CYS A 125 15.40 4.90 8.24
C CYS A 125 14.57 3.62 8.01
N SER A 126 15.27 2.48 7.94
CA SER A 126 14.66 1.18 7.65
C SER A 126 13.68 0.68 8.71
N ALA A 127 13.89 0.98 10.00
CA ALA A 127 12.93 0.62 11.03
C ALA A 127 11.58 1.30 10.80
N GLU A 128 11.60 2.60 10.52
CA GLU A 128 10.41 3.40 10.24
C GLU A 128 9.74 2.99 8.93
N MET A 129 10.52 2.69 7.89
CA MET A 129 9.98 2.26 6.59
C MET A 129 9.33 0.87 6.67
N LEU A 130 9.95 -0.09 7.38
CA LEU A 130 9.32 -1.38 7.69
C LEU A 130 8.02 -1.20 8.46
N GLY A 131 8.04 -0.31 9.47
CA GLY A 131 6.86 0.07 10.23
C GLY A 131 5.75 0.60 9.34
N LEU A 132 6.10 1.50 8.42
CA LEU A 132 5.16 2.06 7.45
C LEU A 132 4.59 0.98 6.52
N VAL A 133 5.43 0.18 5.86
CA VAL A 133 5.01 -0.87 4.92
C VAL A 133 4.09 -1.87 5.62
N ALA A 134 4.41 -2.26 6.85
CA ALA A 134 3.58 -3.14 7.66
C ALA A 134 2.21 -2.53 7.96
N MET A 135 2.15 -1.23 8.26
CA MET A 135 0.91 -0.50 8.54
C MET A 135 0.07 -0.26 7.28
N LEU A 136 0.69 -0.09 6.12
CA LEU A 136 0.02 0.03 4.82
C LEU A 136 -0.49 -1.33 4.30
N SER A 137 0.12 -2.43 4.72
CA SER A 137 -0.26 -3.80 4.32
C SER A 137 -1.50 -4.34 5.05
N VAL A 138 -2.06 -3.59 6.00
CA VAL A 138 -3.26 -3.96 6.75
C VAL A 138 -4.41 -3.00 6.47
N GLU A 139 -5.63 -3.43 6.75
CA GLU A 139 -6.79 -2.53 6.73
C GLU A 139 -6.59 -1.35 7.69
N SER A 140 -7.22 -0.22 7.36
CA SER A 140 -7.10 1.01 8.13
C SER A 140 -7.25 0.78 9.64
N ILE A 141 -6.22 1.19 10.39
CA ILE A 141 -6.14 0.97 11.83
C ILE A 141 -7.05 1.89 12.64
N PHE A 142 -7.44 3.05 12.10
CA PHE A 142 -8.31 3.99 12.78
C PHE A 142 -9.77 3.60 12.56
N TYR A 143 -10.54 3.45 13.63
CA TYR A 143 -11.98 3.26 13.53
C TYR A 143 -12.73 4.44 14.17
N GLN A 144 -13.85 4.81 13.57
CA GLN A 144 -14.67 5.95 13.99
C GLN A 144 -16.08 5.47 14.33
N PRO A 145 -16.37 5.17 15.60
CA PRO A 145 -17.69 4.72 16.00
C PRO A 145 -18.72 5.85 15.93
N ARG A 146 -19.94 5.52 15.49
CA ARG A 146 -21.07 6.46 15.49
C ARG A 146 -21.34 6.91 16.93
N GLY A 147 -21.40 8.22 17.16
CA GLY A 147 -21.63 8.82 18.48
C GLY A 147 -20.38 9.24 19.26
N LYS A 148 -19.17 8.81 18.87
CA LYS A 148 -17.91 9.22 19.54
C LYS A 148 -16.87 9.76 18.55
N LEU A 149 -17.35 10.48 17.54
CA LEU A 149 -16.48 11.03 16.48
C LEU A 149 -15.46 12.03 17.03
N GLU A 150 -15.88 12.91 17.95
CA GLU A 150 -14.98 13.92 18.53
C GLU A 150 -13.94 13.31 19.47
N GLU A 151 -14.31 12.31 20.28
CA GLU A 151 -13.35 11.54 21.09
C GLU A 151 -12.32 10.82 20.20
N ALA A 152 -12.77 10.18 19.12
CA ALA A 152 -11.89 9.50 18.18
C ALA A 152 -10.93 10.47 17.46
N LYS A 153 -11.42 11.65 17.08
CA LYS A 153 -10.56 12.71 16.52
C LYS A 153 -9.53 13.19 17.55
N ALA A 154 -9.96 13.46 18.79
CA ALA A 154 -9.09 13.93 19.87
C ALA A 154 -8.00 12.89 20.21
N ALA A 155 -8.35 11.60 20.25
CA ALA A 155 -7.37 10.53 20.41
C ALA A 155 -6.37 10.49 19.25
N LYS A 156 -6.86 10.62 18.01
CA LYS A 156 -6.02 10.64 16.80
C LYS A 156 -5.02 11.81 16.80
N GLN A 157 -5.40 12.98 17.33
CA GLN A 157 -4.53 14.19 17.40
C GLN A 157 -3.17 13.90 18.06
N ARG A 158 -3.12 12.99 19.04
CA ARG A 158 -1.88 12.63 19.77
C ARG A 158 -0.80 12.02 18.89
N PHE A 159 -1.17 11.42 17.76
CA PHE A 159 -0.25 10.73 16.87
C PHE A 159 0.02 11.50 15.58
N LEU A 160 -0.73 12.58 15.33
CA LEU A 160 -0.67 13.29 14.06
C LEU A 160 0.69 13.95 13.88
N CYS A 161 1.23 13.77 12.68
CA CYS A 161 2.35 14.56 12.20
C CYS A 161 1.86 15.55 11.15
N ALA A 162 2.22 16.83 11.31
CA ALA A 162 1.88 17.87 10.34
C ALA A 162 2.52 17.63 8.97
N ASP A 163 3.57 16.81 8.90
CA ASP A 163 4.23 16.44 7.65
C ASP A 163 3.48 15.38 6.84
N GLY A 164 2.64 14.54 7.47
CA GLY A 164 1.87 13.56 6.71
C GLY A 164 1.29 12.38 7.47
N ASP A 165 0.45 11.64 6.75
CA ASP A 165 -0.23 10.44 7.24
C ASP A 165 0.76 9.27 7.39
N HIS A 166 1.76 9.14 6.51
CA HIS A 166 2.74 8.04 6.62
C HIS A 166 3.49 8.10 7.96
N ILE A 167 3.94 9.29 8.35
CA ILE A 167 4.62 9.51 9.63
C ILE A 167 3.63 9.30 10.79
N THR A 168 2.39 9.74 10.64
CA THR A 168 1.32 9.47 11.63
C THR A 168 1.14 7.97 11.87
N LEU A 169 1.18 7.13 10.83
CA LEU A 169 1.08 5.67 10.97
C LEU A 169 2.28 5.09 11.73
N VAL A 170 3.49 5.57 11.44
CA VAL A 170 4.71 5.16 12.15
C VAL A 170 4.65 5.57 13.62
N ASN A 171 4.20 6.79 13.92
CA ASN A 171 4.03 7.28 15.30
C ASN A 171 3.05 6.41 16.11
N VAL A 172 1.95 5.97 15.50
CA VAL A 172 1.01 5.05 16.15
C VAL A 172 1.68 3.72 16.49
N LEU A 173 2.47 3.17 15.57
CA LEU A 173 3.18 1.92 15.78
C LEU A 173 4.20 2.06 16.92
N HIS A 174 5.02 3.12 16.91
CA HIS A 174 6.01 3.38 17.95
C HIS A 174 5.36 3.55 19.33
N ALA A 175 4.28 4.33 19.42
CA ALA A 175 3.55 4.54 20.66
C ALA A 175 2.96 3.23 21.21
N TYR A 176 2.46 2.36 20.33
CA TYR A 176 1.95 1.05 20.74
C TYR A 176 3.05 0.12 21.24
N VAL A 177 4.19 0.07 20.53
CA VAL A 177 5.34 -0.78 20.93
C VAL A 177 5.89 -0.33 22.28
N SER A 178 6.08 0.97 22.49
CA SER A 178 6.52 1.54 23.77
C SER A 178 5.58 1.17 24.93
N GLU A 179 4.27 1.18 24.70
CA GLU A 179 3.28 0.82 25.72
C GLU A 179 3.32 -0.68 26.07
N VAL A 180 3.53 -1.54 25.05
CA VAL A 180 3.67 -2.98 25.26
C VAL A 180 4.94 -3.32 26.04
N GLU A 181 6.04 -2.59 25.80
CA GLU A 181 7.30 -2.76 26.53
C GLU A 181 7.16 -2.35 28.01
N LYS A 182 6.49 -1.23 28.31
CA LYS A 182 6.27 -0.75 29.69
C LYS A 182 5.42 -1.67 30.54
N THR A 183 4.42 -2.34 29.94
CA THR A 183 3.45 -3.15 30.69
C THR A 183 3.98 -4.53 31.10
N GLY A 184 5.25 -4.86 30.83
CA GLY A 184 5.90 -6.10 31.31
C GLY A 184 5.33 -7.40 30.71
N ASN A 185 4.26 -7.32 29.92
CA ASN A 185 3.77 -8.38 29.05
C ASN A 185 4.72 -8.50 27.85
N GLY A 186 5.98 -8.82 28.14
CA GLY A 186 7.08 -8.75 27.21
C GLY A 186 6.78 -9.53 25.94
N HIS A 187 6.88 -8.87 24.79
CA HIS A 187 7.04 -9.46 23.45
C HIS A 187 6.14 -10.65 23.03
N VAL A 188 5.13 -11.04 23.81
CA VAL A 188 4.28 -12.22 23.52
C VAL A 188 3.44 -11.86 22.29
N PRO A 189 3.69 -12.49 21.14
CA PRO A 189 2.90 -12.26 19.94
C PRO A 189 1.48 -12.79 20.20
N GLY A 190 0.54 -11.91 20.54
CA GLY A 190 -0.87 -12.30 20.69
C GLY A 190 -1.65 -11.56 21.77
N LYS A 191 -1.04 -11.22 22.91
CA LYS A 191 -1.72 -10.45 23.99
C LYS A 191 -1.47 -8.95 23.80
N GLY A 192 -2.09 -8.39 22.76
CA GLY A 192 -2.02 -6.95 22.53
C GLY A 192 -2.66 -6.14 23.66
N ASN A 193 -2.22 -4.90 23.88
CA ASN A 193 -2.82 -4.01 24.86
C ASN A 193 -4.20 -3.54 24.36
N SER A 194 -5.21 -4.38 24.60
CA SER A 194 -6.60 -4.17 24.19
C SER A 194 -7.17 -2.88 24.78
N ARG A 195 -6.73 -2.52 26.00
CA ARG A 195 -7.13 -1.27 26.66
C ARG A 195 -6.61 -0.05 25.90
N TRP A 196 -5.31 0.00 25.61
CA TRP A 196 -4.72 1.10 24.84
C TRP A 196 -5.35 1.25 23.45
N CYS A 197 -5.63 0.13 22.77
CA CYS A 197 -6.30 0.15 21.47
C CYS A 197 -7.72 0.74 21.55
N LYS A 198 -8.47 0.39 22.59
CA LYS A 198 -9.83 0.93 22.81
C LYS A 198 -9.80 2.42 23.12
N GLU A 199 -8.93 2.84 24.04
CA GLU A 199 -8.79 4.24 24.47
C GLU A 199 -8.35 5.16 23.32
N ASN A 200 -7.54 4.65 22.39
CA ASN A 200 -7.04 5.43 21.25
C ASN A 200 -7.83 5.22 19.95
N PHE A 201 -8.97 4.51 19.98
CA PHE A 201 -9.79 4.21 18.80
C PHE A 201 -9.01 3.52 17.66
N ILE A 202 -8.12 2.59 18.03
CA ILE A 202 -7.30 1.80 17.12
C ILE A 202 -7.78 0.35 17.08
N ASN A 203 -7.84 -0.23 15.87
CA ASN A 203 -8.17 -1.63 15.66
C ASN A 203 -6.96 -2.50 16.07
N GLY A 204 -7.02 -3.06 17.28
CA GLY A 204 -5.96 -3.92 17.80
C GLY A 204 -5.72 -5.19 16.98
N ARG A 205 -6.71 -5.68 16.20
CA ARG A 205 -6.49 -6.84 15.31
C ARG A 205 -5.60 -6.45 14.13
N SER A 206 -5.90 -5.33 13.47
CA SER A 206 -5.07 -4.80 12.37
C SER A 206 -3.67 -4.45 12.84
N LEU A 207 -3.54 -3.84 14.02
CA LEU A 207 -2.23 -3.46 14.58
C LEU A 207 -1.35 -4.68 14.92
N ARG A 208 -1.94 -5.73 15.52
CA ARG A 208 -1.21 -7.00 15.74
C ARG A 208 -0.78 -7.65 14.44
N ARG A 209 -1.62 -7.58 13.40
CA ARG A 209 -1.28 -8.09 12.08
C ARG A 209 -0.15 -7.28 11.45
N ALA A 210 -0.15 -5.96 11.59
CA ALA A 210 0.94 -5.11 11.13
C ALA A 210 2.26 -5.49 11.83
N LEU A 211 2.29 -5.65 13.16
CA LEU A 211 3.49 -6.09 13.87
C LEU A 211 4.00 -7.47 13.44
N TYR A 212 3.08 -8.39 13.12
CA TYR A 212 3.47 -9.68 12.56
C TYR A 212 4.16 -9.52 11.19
N ILE A 213 3.58 -8.69 10.31
CA ILE A 213 4.15 -8.38 8.98
C ILE A 213 5.51 -7.68 9.13
N TYR A 214 5.63 -6.71 10.03
CA TYR A 214 6.89 -6.04 10.35
C TYR A 214 8.00 -7.06 10.64
N ARG A 215 7.78 -7.94 11.62
CA ARG A 215 8.75 -8.97 12.01
C ARG A 215 9.01 -9.98 10.89
N GLN A 216 8.02 -10.27 10.06
CA GLN A 216 8.18 -11.16 8.93
C GLN A 216 9.11 -10.56 7.87
N ILE A 217 8.92 -9.28 7.52
CA ILE A 217 9.75 -8.58 6.52
C ILE A 217 11.16 -8.38 7.07
N GLU A 218 11.30 -7.98 8.33
CA GLU A 218 12.59 -7.78 9.00
C GLU A 218 13.51 -9.02 8.92
N ARG A 219 12.95 -10.23 9.02
CA ARG A 219 13.72 -11.49 8.91
C ARG A 219 14.41 -11.69 7.57
N TYR A 220 13.94 -11.05 6.50
CA TYR A 220 14.58 -11.18 5.19
C TYR A 220 15.84 -10.31 5.06
N LEU A 221 15.94 -9.22 5.82
CA LEU A 221 17.02 -8.22 5.67
C LEU A 221 18.43 -8.80 5.87
N PRO A 222 18.73 -9.57 6.94
CA PRO A 222 20.08 -10.09 7.16
C PRO A 222 20.55 -11.01 6.04
N GLY A 223 19.64 -11.79 5.46
CA GLY A 223 19.93 -12.69 4.33
C GLY A 223 20.27 -11.98 3.01
N MET A 224 20.12 -10.65 2.97
CA MET A 224 20.50 -9.78 1.85
C MET A 224 21.65 -8.83 2.20
N GLY A 225 22.25 -8.96 3.39
CA GLY A 225 23.28 -8.04 3.88
C GLY A 225 22.75 -6.68 4.31
N LEU A 226 21.43 -6.56 4.53
CA LEU A 226 20.78 -5.33 4.97
C LEU A 226 20.55 -5.38 6.49
N SER A 227 20.65 -4.22 7.13
CA SER A 227 20.44 -4.08 8.58
C SER A 227 19.33 -3.08 8.88
N THR A 228 18.65 -3.31 10.00
CA THR A 228 17.63 -2.40 10.51
C THR A 228 18.30 -1.26 11.30
N VAL A 229 18.20 -0.04 10.79
CA VAL A 229 18.60 1.22 11.40
C VAL A 229 17.38 2.14 11.52
N SER A 230 17.26 2.83 12.66
CA SER A 230 16.23 3.84 12.93
C SER A 230 16.82 5.24 12.74
N CYS A 231 16.03 6.16 12.19
CA CYS A 231 16.45 7.54 11.96
C CYS A 231 16.22 8.49 13.14
N VAL A 232 15.92 7.99 14.35
CA VAL A 232 15.76 8.79 15.59
C VAL A 232 14.91 10.06 15.38
N GLU A 233 13.73 9.89 14.77
CA GLU A 233 12.78 10.98 14.48
C GLU A 233 13.26 12.07 13.49
N GLU A 234 14.35 11.85 12.75
CA GLU A 234 14.75 12.70 11.62
C GLU A 234 13.84 12.49 10.40
N TRP A 235 12.61 13.02 10.46
CA TRP A 235 11.58 12.84 9.44
C TRP A 235 11.95 13.42 8.06
N MET A 236 13.00 14.24 7.96
CA MET A 236 13.52 14.70 6.67
C MET A 236 14.15 13.56 5.87
N GLN A 237 14.98 12.72 6.50
CA GLN A 237 15.59 11.57 5.84
C GLN A 237 14.53 10.56 5.41
N PHE A 238 13.57 10.28 6.29
CA PHE A 238 12.44 9.41 6.01
C PHE A 238 11.61 9.89 4.80
N ARG A 239 11.32 11.21 4.71
CA ARG A 239 10.57 11.76 3.57
C ARG A 239 11.36 11.73 2.26
N ARG A 240 12.67 11.93 2.30
CA ARG A 240 13.53 11.77 1.11
C ARG A 240 13.55 10.31 0.66
N CYS A 241 13.69 9.36 1.58
CA CYS A 241 13.57 7.93 1.30
C CYS A 241 12.20 7.58 0.69
N LEU A 242 11.12 8.07 1.29
CA LEU A 242 9.76 7.89 0.77
C LEU A 242 9.65 8.44 -0.66
N THR A 243 10.30 9.57 -0.94
CA THR A 243 10.34 10.17 -2.28
C THR A 243 11.09 9.31 -3.29
N ALA A 244 12.27 8.81 -2.93
CA ALA A 244 13.06 7.92 -3.79
C ALA A 244 12.32 6.60 -4.13
N ALA A 245 11.48 6.11 -3.23
CA ALA A 245 10.72 4.88 -3.44
C ALA A 245 9.36 5.10 -4.13
N PHE A 246 8.58 6.09 -3.69
CA PHE A 246 7.20 6.33 -4.11
C PHE A 246 7.06 7.45 -5.16
N PHE A 247 8.12 7.82 -5.87
CA PHE A 247 8.11 8.91 -6.85
C PHE A 247 7.04 8.80 -7.95
N LEU A 248 6.61 7.58 -8.29
CA LEU A 248 5.51 7.32 -9.23
C LEU A 248 4.14 7.78 -8.69
N ASN A 249 3.99 7.79 -7.37
CA ASN A 249 2.78 8.18 -6.66
C ASN A 249 2.90 9.60 -6.12
N THR A 250 3.29 10.53 -6.99
CA THR A 250 3.46 11.94 -6.65
C THR A 250 2.34 12.78 -7.25
N ALA A 251 1.92 13.82 -6.52
CA ALA A 251 0.92 14.77 -6.96
C ALA A 251 1.37 16.20 -6.68
N ARG A 252 1.21 17.08 -7.67
CA ARG A 252 1.60 18.49 -7.59
C ARG A 252 0.37 19.39 -7.62
N ARG A 253 0.36 20.39 -6.74
CA ARG A 253 -0.67 21.43 -6.68
C ARG A 253 -0.62 22.28 -7.96
N GLN A 254 -1.78 22.52 -8.53
CA GLN A 254 -1.99 23.39 -9.69
C GLN A 254 -2.41 24.79 -9.24
N PRO A 255 -2.30 25.82 -10.11
CA PRO A 255 -2.69 27.20 -9.78
C PRO A 255 -4.16 27.35 -9.37
N ASP A 256 -5.05 26.48 -9.89
CA ASP A 256 -6.47 26.42 -9.53
C ASP A 256 -6.73 25.80 -8.14
N GLY A 257 -5.67 25.34 -7.46
CA GLY A 257 -5.73 24.69 -6.16
C GLY A 257 -6.07 23.20 -6.20
N SER A 258 -6.28 22.60 -7.37
CA SER A 258 -6.40 21.16 -7.55
C SER A 258 -5.03 20.47 -7.50
N TYR A 259 -4.99 19.15 -7.34
CA TYR A 259 -3.75 18.39 -7.47
C TYR A 259 -3.77 17.60 -8.78
N ARG A 260 -2.59 17.46 -9.40
CA ARG A 260 -2.40 16.63 -10.58
C ARG A 260 -1.40 15.53 -10.26
N ALA A 261 -1.79 14.27 -10.48
CA ALA A 261 -0.89 13.13 -10.35
C ALA A 261 0.18 13.20 -11.46
N MET A 262 1.46 13.13 -11.09
CA MET A 262 2.57 13.34 -12.03
C MET A 262 2.74 12.18 -13.02
N SER A 263 2.40 10.96 -12.62
CA SER A 263 2.47 9.76 -13.46
C SER A 263 1.37 9.72 -14.51
N SER A 264 0.11 9.80 -14.08
CA SER A 264 -1.07 9.69 -14.95
C SER A 264 -1.57 11.01 -15.55
N GLY A 265 -1.16 12.15 -15.00
CA GLY A 265 -1.67 13.46 -15.39
C GLY A 265 -3.11 13.75 -14.95
N GLN A 266 -3.73 12.86 -14.17
CA GLN A 266 -5.13 13.00 -13.72
C GLN A 266 -5.25 14.00 -12.57
N THR A 267 -6.39 14.71 -12.52
CA THR A 267 -6.75 15.56 -11.38
C THR A 267 -7.19 14.70 -10.20
N VAL A 268 -6.58 14.93 -9.04
CA VAL A 268 -6.79 14.19 -7.80
C VAL A 268 -7.05 15.14 -6.63
N PHE A 269 -7.66 14.63 -5.57
CA PHE A 269 -8.00 15.38 -4.37
C PHE A 269 -7.50 14.66 -3.11
N VAL A 270 -6.99 15.41 -2.14
CA VAL A 270 -6.62 14.84 -0.83
C VAL A 270 -7.88 14.33 -0.13
N HIS A 271 -7.87 13.08 0.31
CA HIS A 271 -9.01 12.48 1.00
C HIS A 271 -9.26 13.16 2.37
N PRO A 272 -10.53 13.41 2.78
CA PRO A 272 -10.86 14.12 4.03
C PRO A 272 -10.34 13.48 5.33
N SER A 273 -9.93 12.20 5.30
CA SER A 273 -9.36 11.51 6.45
C SER A 273 -7.88 11.85 6.71
N SER A 274 -7.22 12.48 5.74
CA SER A 274 -5.80 12.85 5.80
C SER A 274 -5.57 14.04 6.71
N VAL A 275 -4.43 14.07 7.39
CA VAL A 275 -3.96 15.23 8.17
C VAL A 275 -3.71 16.45 7.28
N LEU A 276 -3.40 16.22 6.00
CA LEU A 276 -3.09 17.27 5.03
C LEU A 276 -4.35 17.84 4.34
N PHE A 277 -5.54 17.35 4.70
CA PHE A 277 -6.79 17.91 4.19
C PHE A 277 -6.90 19.40 4.60
N GLY A 278 -7.02 20.28 3.61
CA GLY A 278 -7.07 21.74 3.82
C GLY A 278 -5.73 22.45 4.02
N LYS A 279 -4.61 21.73 4.23
CA LYS A 279 -3.28 22.33 4.42
C LYS A 279 -2.58 22.73 3.11
N LYS A 280 -3.04 22.19 1.98
CA LYS A 280 -2.64 22.55 0.60
C LYS A 280 -1.11 22.67 0.35
N PRO A 281 -0.26 21.69 0.72
CA PRO A 281 1.16 21.69 0.36
C PRO A 281 1.39 21.64 -1.16
N ASP A 282 2.54 22.15 -1.65
CA ASP A 282 2.81 22.23 -3.09
C ASP A 282 3.01 20.87 -3.77
N CYS A 283 3.70 19.95 -3.09
CA CYS A 283 3.99 18.62 -3.61
C CYS A 283 3.73 17.54 -2.55
N LEU A 284 3.22 16.41 -3.01
CA LEU A 284 2.71 15.32 -2.18
C LEU A 284 3.11 13.95 -2.73
N ILE A 285 3.33 13.01 -1.82
CA ILE A 285 3.35 11.57 -2.10
C ILE A 285 2.09 10.95 -1.52
N TYR A 286 1.51 10.00 -2.24
CA TYR A 286 0.36 9.21 -1.79
C TYR A 286 0.64 7.69 -1.88
N ASN A 287 -0.05 6.90 -1.07
CA ASN A 287 0.00 5.43 -1.19
C ASN A 287 -1.05 4.91 -2.17
N GLU A 288 -2.28 5.41 -2.06
CA GLU A 288 -3.44 4.87 -2.76
C GLU A 288 -4.20 5.94 -3.53
N LEU A 289 -4.68 5.56 -4.72
CA LEU A 289 -5.63 6.33 -5.50
C LEU A 289 -6.97 5.61 -5.49
N VAL A 290 -7.98 6.21 -4.88
CA VAL A 290 -9.33 5.65 -4.75
C VAL A 290 -10.29 6.44 -5.63
N CYS A 291 -10.92 5.74 -6.58
CA CYS A 291 -11.95 6.30 -7.44
C CYS A 291 -13.33 6.06 -6.82
N THR A 292 -14.02 7.14 -6.43
CA THR A 292 -15.43 7.08 -6.00
C THR A 292 -16.28 8.01 -6.86
N THR A 293 -16.74 9.13 -6.31
CA THR A 293 -17.34 10.25 -7.07
C THR A 293 -16.26 11.15 -7.67
N ARG A 294 -15.09 11.21 -7.02
CA ARG A 294 -13.87 11.88 -7.48
C ARG A 294 -12.68 10.96 -7.25
N HIS A 295 -11.54 11.30 -7.85
CA HIS A 295 -10.28 10.62 -7.61
C HIS A 295 -9.65 11.16 -6.33
N TYR A 296 -9.63 10.35 -5.28
CA TYR A 296 -9.06 10.72 -3.98
C TYR A 296 -7.72 10.02 -3.75
N ILE A 297 -6.72 10.79 -3.33
CA ILE A 297 -5.45 10.25 -2.84
C ILE A 297 -5.49 10.06 -1.33
N ARG A 298 -4.99 8.91 -0.87
CA ARG A 298 -4.97 8.49 0.54
C ARG A 298 -3.56 8.18 1.01
N ASN A 299 -3.39 8.31 2.34
CA ASN A 299 -2.11 8.21 3.06
C ASN A 299 -1.09 9.13 2.38
N VAL A 300 -1.14 10.41 2.74
CA VAL A 300 -0.44 11.46 2.01
C VAL A 300 0.64 12.10 2.89
N THR A 301 1.82 12.36 2.33
CA THR A 301 2.92 13.09 3.00
C THR A 301 3.42 14.22 2.11
N ARG A 302 3.69 15.39 2.70
CA ARG A 302 4.26 16.53 1.97
C ARG A 302 5.75 16.32 1.72
N ILE A 303 6.19 16.68 0.53
CA ILE A 303 7.58 16.58 0.10
C ILE A 303 8.02 17.87 -0.59
N ASP A 304 9.34 18.06 -0.70
CA ASP A 304 9.88 19.11 -1.57
C ASP A 304 9.86 18.63 -3.03
N SER A 305 9.38 19.49 -3.92
CA SER A 305 9.41 19.23 -5.36
C SER A 305 10.82 19.07 -5.93
N ALA A 306 11.83 19.69 -5.32
CA ALA A 306 13.22 19.61 -5.75
C ALA A 306 13.80 18.19 -5.60
N TRP A 307 13.27 17.38 -4.68
CA TRP A 307 13.75 16.02 -4.45
C TRP A 307 13.38 15.05 -5.58
N LEU A 308 12.35 15.37 -6.38
CA LEU A 308 11.91 14.49 -7.48
C LEU A 308 12.96 14.32 -8.58
N PRO A 309 13.48 15.40 -9.21
CA PRO A 309 14.54 15.28 -10.20
C PRO A 309 15.87 14.82 -9.58
N GLU A 310 16.11 15.11 -8.29
CA GLU A 310 17.30 14.67 -7.57
C GLU A 310 17.33 13.15 -7.38
N LEU A 311 16.22 12.57 -6.89
CA LEU A 311 16.15 11.19 -6.43
C LEU A 311 15.63 10.21 -7.49
N ALA A 312 14.95 10.73 -8.53
CA ALA A 312 14.40 9.93 -9.62
C ALA A 312 14.68 10.61 -10.97
N SER A 313 15.95 10.99 -11.18
CA SER A 313 16.42 11.71 -12.37
C SER A 313 16.04 11.00 -13.68
N GLN A 314 16.25 9.69 -13.76
CA GLN A 314 15.94 8.86 -14.94
C GLN A 314 14.48 9.00 -15.39
N TYR A 315 13.54 9.15 -14.44
CA TYR A 315 12.12 9.28 -14.73
C TYR A 315 11.73 10.73 -15.06
N PHE A 316 12.19 11.72 -14.26
CA PHE A 316 11.74 13.10 -14.41
C PHE A 316 12.51 13.91 -15.47
N VAL A 317 13.79 13.61 -15.72
CA VAL A 317 14.58 14.30 -16.78
C VAL A 317 14.02 13.93 -18.15
N THR A 318 13.73 12.65 -18.37
CA THR A 318 13.13 12.14 -19.62
C THR A 318 11.75 12.76 -19.88
N LYS A 319 10.97 13.03 -18.82
CA LYS A 319 9.64 13.64 -18.92
C LYS A 319 9.63 15.16 -19.08
N LEU A 320 10.74 15.83 -18.74
CA LEU A 320 10.93 17.26 -18.99
C LEU A 320 11.44 17.53 -20.42
N ALA A 321 12.04 16.51 -21.05
CA ALA A 321 12.54 16.57 -22.43
C ALA A 321 11.51 16.16 -23.50
N ALA A 322 10.34 15.64 -23.09
CA ALA A 322 9.22 15.20 -23.93
C ALA A 322 8.00 16.10 -23.75
#